data_AF-A0A6A6ZR10-F1
#
_entry.id   AF-A0A6A6ZR10-F1
#
_cell.length_a   1.000
_cell.length_b   1.000
_cell.length_c   1.000
_cell.angle_alpha   90.00
_cell.angle_beta   90.00
_cell.angle_gamma   90.00
#
_symmetry.space_group_name_H-M   'P 1'
#
loop_
_entity.id
_entity.type
_entity.pdbx_description
1 polymer ?
#
loop_
_entity_poly.entity_id
_entity_poly.type
_entity_poly.pdbx_seq_one_letter_code
_entity_poly.pdbx_strand_id
1 'polypeptide(L)'
;MVEQRATPTESRLSQAIVQMHHSRQTLKKFTHKDQAIDDQLNQLQEQARSLKTMRKLNRGQHNQWLPGVYERSILPYLKAWNLKFTEDMQTRLPRELRDMIYDSLWDRETRLAASLLNDMARGAYSQDEDTLLYLYDYHHLPHFLSLQYVGPKIALEVAEALYKSYVGAGFILWSPSWIHRVLTTDCFYVGLTPKDILRDLSIHCKIDSYRTPRVQHAMTKNCRHTAVDKAYIDRKLLKKEFNELLSIKNNSNFKLHILLLQRYIRINVIAEVVNVLREVRAAFIAEGAEVNIVWTYRGN
;
A
#
# COMPACT_ATOMS: atom_id res chain seq x y z
N MET A 1 -93.43 56.98 19.35
CA MET A 1 -92.38 56.14 18.74
C MET A 1 -91.57 55.53 19.87
N VAL A 2 -91.84 54.27 20.21
CA VAL A 2 -91.21 53.54 21.31
C VAL A 2 -90.06 52.73 20.70
N GLU A 3 -88.85 53.25 20.79
CA GLU A 3 -87.63 52.47 20.51
C GLU A 3 -87.54 51.35 21.55
N GLN A 4 -87.96 50.15 21.17
CA GLN A 4 -87.65 48.93 21.91
C GLN A 4 -86.15 48.69 21.85
N ARG A 5 -85.42 49.26 22.81
CA ARG A 5 -84.01 48.97 23.06
C ARG A 5 -83.92 47.50 23.46
N ALA A 6 -83.45 46.67 22.53
CA ALA A 6 -83.08 45.29 22.79
C ALA A 6 -82.23 45.24 24.07
N THR A 7 -82.63 44.43 25.04
CA THR A 7 -81.92 44.32 26.30
C THR A 7 -80.51 43.78 26.02
N PRO A 8 -79.45 44.38 26.60
CA PRO A 8 -78.04 44.04 26.31
C PRO A 8 -77.68 42.56 26.48
N THR A 9 -78.51 41.81 27.18
CA THR A 9 -78.38 40.40 27.51
C THR A 9 -78.67 39.47 26.32
N GLU A 10 -79.67 39.76 25.47
CA GLU A 10 -80.00 38.91 24.31
C GLU A 10 -78.92 38.98 23.21
N SER A 11 -78.39 40.19 22.95
CA SER A 11 -77.31 40.41 21.97
C SER A 11 -76.03 39.64 22.33
N ARG A 12 -75.67 39.62 23.62
CA ARG A 12 -74.50 38.87 24.12
C ARG A 12 -74.68 37.35 23.99
N LEU A 13 -75.90 36.86 24.20
CA LEU A 13 -76.21 35.43 24.14
C LEU A 13 -76.17 34.91 22.69
N SER A 14 -76.69 35.67 21.72
CA SER A 14 -76.54 35.35 20.30
C SER A 14 -75.08 35.40 19.83
N GLN A 15 -74.28 36.37 20.28
CA GLN A 15 -72.84 36.42 19.97
C GLN A 15 -72.09 35.21 20.54
N ALA A 16 -72.39 34.80 21.77
CA ALA A 16 -71.78 33.62 22.40
C ALA A 16 -72.13 32.32 21.64
N ILE A 17 -73.37 32.17 21.15
CA ILE A 17 -73.79 31.02 20.35
C ILE A 17 -73.02 30.96 19.03
N VAL A 18 -72.87 32.09 18.32
CA VAL A 18 -72.10 32.16 17.07
C VAL A 18 -70.63 31.83 17.32
N GLN A 19 -70.02 32.38 18.37
CA GLN A 19 -68.65 32.06 18.75
C GLN A 19 -68.48 30.57 19.10
N MET A 20 -69.42 29.97 19.85
CA MET A 20 -69.39 28.54 20.17
C MET A 20 -69.51 27.67 18.90
N HIS A 21 -70.39 28.03 17.95
CA HIS A 21 -70.50 27.33 16.68
C HIS A 21 -69.22 27.45 15.84
N HIS A 22 -68.63 28.65 15.79
CA HIS A 22 -67.36 28.86 15.10
C HIS A 22 -66.24 28.02 15.74
N SER A 23 -66.10 28.07 17.06
CA SER A 23 -65.13 27.27 17.82
C SER A 23 -65.32 25.77 17.59
N ARG A 24 -66.56 25.27 17.54
CA ARG A 24 -66.86 23.87 17.20
C ARG A 24 -66.44 23.50 15.79
N GLN A 25 -66.70 24.36 14.79
CA GLN A 25 -66.26 24.12 13.42
C GLN A 25 -64.73 24.14 13.30
N THR A 26 -64.08 25.08 13.98
CA THR A 26 -62.62 25.18 14.03
C THR A 26 -62.01 23.97 14.72
N LEU A 27 -62.60 23.49 15.81
CA LEU A 27 -62.17 22.26 16.49
C LEU A 27 -62.28 21.05 15.56
N LYS A 28 -63.41 20.88 14.84
CA LYS A 28 -63.54 19.81 13.84
C LYS A 28 -62.48 19.89 12.74
N LYS A 29 -62.14 21.09 12.27
CA LYS A 29 -61.07 21.31 11.29
C LYS A 29 -59.70 20.91 11.86
N PHE A 30 -59.43 21.20 13.14
CA PHE A 30 -58.19 20.77 13.80
C PHE A 30 -58.17 19.25 13.97
N THR A 31 -59.24 18.63 14.46
CA THR A 31 -59.32 17.17 14.60
C THR A 31 -59.08 16.44 13.28
N HIS A 32 -59.64 16.94 12.17
CA HIS A 32 -59.37 16.38 10.84
C HIS A 32 -57.92 16.57 10.38
N LYS A 33 -57.30 17.71 10.70
CA LYS A 33 -55.88 17.93 10.40
C LYS A 33 -54.98 17.02 11.23
N ASP A 34 -55.28 16.85 12.50
CA ASP A 34 -54.53 15.96 13.40
C ASP A 34 -54.61 14.51 12.91
N GLN A 35 -55.81 14.03 12.56
CA GLN A 35 -55.98 12.71 11.94
C GLN A 35 -55.18 12.56 10.64
N ALA A 36 -55.20 13.57 9.76
CA ALA A 36 -54.43 13.52 8.52
C ALA A 36 -52.91 13.51 8.77
N ILE A 37 -52.43 14.19 9.80
CA ILE A 37 -51.01 14.16 10.20
C ILE A 37 -50.65 12.78 10.75
N ASP A 38 -51.49 12.19 11.59
CA ASP A 38 -51.28 10.84 12.13
C ASP A 38 -51.24 9.78 11.01
N ASP A 39 -52.14 9.88 10.04
CA ASP A 39 -52.16 9.00 8.86
C ASP A 39 -50.88 9.14 8.03
N GLN A 40 -50.42 10.37 7.78
CA GLN A 40 -49.15 10.62 7.09
C GLN A 40 -47.95 10.09 7.88
N LEU A 41 -47.95 10.25 9.20
CA LEU A 41 -46.88 9.76 10.06
C LEU A 41 -46.81 8.23 10.03
N ASN A 42 -47.95 7.55 10.06
CA ASN A 42 -48.04 6.10 9.92
C ASN A 42 -47.53 5.64 8.54
N GLN A 43 -47.94 6.30 7.46
CA GLN A 43 -47.49 6.00 6.11
C GLN A 43 -45.97 6.16 5.96
N LEU A 44 -45.39 7.24 6.51
CA LEU A 44 -43.95 7.47 6.49
C LEU A 44 -43.20 6.42 7.32
N GLN A 45 -43.75 5.98 8.46
CA GLN A 45 -43.15 4.91 9.26
C GLN A 45 -43.15 3.57 8.51
N GLU A 46 -44.22 3.24 7.80
CA GLU A 46 -44.28 2.05 6.95
C GLU A 46 -43.27 2.11 5.81
N GLN A 47 -43.17 3.26 5.12
CA GLN A 47 -42.16 3.48 4.09
C GLN A 47 -40.73 3.33 4.65
N ALA A 48 -40.46 3.90 5.83
CA ALA A 48 -39.16 3.77 6.49
C ALA A 48 -38.83 2.30 6.84
N ARG A 49 -39.81 1.54 7.36
CA ARG A 49 -39.66 0.10 7.63
C ARG A 49 -39.40 -0.68 6.34
N SER A 50 -40.17 -0.41 5.28
CA SER A 50 -40.00 -1.03 3.97
C SER A 50 -38.61 -0.77 3.37
N LEU A 51 -38.15 0.49 3.36
CA LEU A 51 -36.82 0.86 2.88
C LEU A 51 -35.71 0.22 3.72
N LYS A 52 -35.88 0.11 5.04
CA LYS A 52 -34.92 -0.58 5.90
C LYS A 52 -34.83 -2.07 5.56
N THR A 53 -35.95 -2.73 5.29
CA THR A 53 -35.98 -4.13 4.84
C THR A 53 -35.34 -4.29 3.47
N MET A 54 -35.69 -3.43 2.51
CA MET A 54 -35.06 -3.39 1.18
C MET A 54 -33.54 -3.22 1.27
N ARG A 55 -33.03 -2.31 2.11
CA ARG A 55 -31.58 -2.16 2.33
C ARG A 55 -30.93 -3.41 2.92
N LYS A 56 -31.61 -4.11 3.84
CA LYS A 56 -31.10 -5.36 4.41
C LYS A 56 -31.07 -6.48 3.37
N LEU A 57 -32.13 -6.61 2.57
CA LEU A 57 -32.21 -7.59 1.48
C LEU A 57 -31.15 -7.29 0.42
N ASN A 58 -31.01 -6.03 -0.01
CA ASN A 58 -29.98 -5.62 -0.96
C ASN A 58 -28.57 -5.84 -0.40
N ARG A 59 -28.31 -5.59 0.89
CA ARG A 59 -27.00 -5.93 1.51
C ARG A 59 -26.75 -7.44 1.54
N GLY A 60 -27.76 -8.24 1.86
CA GLY A 60 -27.66 -9.70 1.85
C GLY A 60 -27.39 -10.25 0.45
N GLN A 61 -28.14 -9.77 -0.55
CA GLN A 61 -27.94 -10.13 -1.96
C GLN A 61 -26.59 -9.63 -2.48
N HIS A 62 -26.21 -8.39 -2.17
CA HIS A 62 -24.91 -7.84 -2.55
C HIS A 62 -23.75 -8.67 -1.97
N ASN A 63 -23.86 -9.10 -0.71
CA ASN A 63 -22.85 -9.96 -0.08
C ASN A 63 -22.87 -11.42 -0.60
N GLN A 64 -24.01 -11.91 -1.09
CA GLN A 64 -24.11 -13.24 -1.71
C GLN A 64 -23.69 -13.26 -3.18
N TRP A 65 -23.92 -12.16 -3.90
CA TRP A 65 -23.67 -12.06 -5.34
C TRP A 65 -22.22 -11.72 -5.61
N LEU A 66 -21.61 -10.82 -4.83
CA LEU A 66 -20.28 -10.33 -5.14
C LEU A 66 -19.19 -11.39 -5.11
N PRO A 67 -19.05 -12.28 -4.10
CA PRO A 67 -17.93 -13.22 -4.08
C PRO A 67 -17.95 -14.13 -5.31
N GLY A 68 -19.12 -14.70 -5.64
CA GLY A 68 -19.26 -15.60 -6.79
C GLY A 68 -19.26 -14.90 -8.14
N VAL A 69 -19.89 -13.72 -8.28
CA VAL A 69 -19.96 -13.00 -9.56
C VAL A 69 -18.64 -12.31 -9.88
N TYR A 70 -17.95 -11.79 -8.86
CA TYR A 70 -16.64 -11.18 -9.05
C TYR A 70 -15.65 -12.19 -9.61
N GLU A 71 -15.51 -13.34 -8.95
CA GLU A 71 -14.59 -14.41 -9.35
C GLU A 71 -14.98 -15.08 -10.68
N ARG A 72 -16.28 -15.29 -10.94
CA ARG A 72 -16.74 -16.02 -12.14
C ARG A 72 -16.93 -15.15 -13.38
N SER A 73 -17.13 -13.84 -13.23
CA SER A 73 -17.51 -12.98 -14.35
C SER A 73 -16.64 -11.73 -14.47
N ILE A 74 -16.42 -11.02 -13.37
CA ILE A 74 -15.67 -9.76 -13.41
C ILE A 74 -14.18 -10.02 -13.62
N LEU A 75 -13.56 -10.92 -12.84
CA LEU A 75 -12.14 -11.24 -12.97
C LEU A 75 -11.78 -11.78 -14.37
N PRO A 76 -12.49 -12.76 -14.96
CA PRO A 76 -12.20 -13.22 -16.32
C PRO A 76 -12.37 -12.12 -17.36
N TYR A 77 -13.40 -11.26 -17.23
CA TYR A 77 -13.59 -10.13 -18.13
C TYR A 77 -12.41 -9.14 -18.03
N LEU A 78 -11.98 -8.77 -16.82
CA LEU A 78 -10.85 -7.88 -16.62
C LEU A 78 -9.55 -8.46 -17.19
N LYS A 79 -9.28 -9.76 -16.97
CA LYS A 79 -8.12 -10.45 -17.53
C LYS A 79 -8.15 -10.44 -19.07
N ALA A 80 -9.28 -10.84 -19.67
CA ALA A 80 -9.43 -10.87 -21.12
C ALA A 80 -9.34 -9.48 -21.77
N TRP A 81 -9.96 -8.47 -21.16
CA TRP A 81 -9.91 -7.10 -21.65
C TRP A 81 -8.48 -6.53 -21.58
N ASN A 82 -7.79 -6.68 -20.44
CA ASN A 82 -6.42 -6.20 -20.29
C ASN A 82 -5.46 -6.91 -21.25
N LEU A 83 -5.58 -8.24 -21.43
CA LEU A 83 -4.73 -8.98 -22.36
C LEU A 83 -4.86 -8.43 -23.77
N LYS A 84 -6.10 -8.27 -24.25
CA LYS A 84 -6.38 -7.70 -25.57
C LYS A 84 -5.83 -6.29 -25.71
N PHE A 85 -6.07 -5.43 -24.71
CA PHE A 85 -5.55 -4.06 -24.70
C PHE A 85 -4.02 -4.04 -24.80
N THR A 86 -3.34 -4.88 -24.01
CA THR A 86 -1.87 -4.93 -24.01
C THR A 86 -1.28 -5.54 -25.28
N GLU A 87 -1.99 -6.48 -25.92
CA GLU A 87 -1.62 -7.00 -27.24
C GLU A 87 -1.74 -5.91 -28.32
N ASP A 88 -2.85 -5.16 -28.32
CA ASP A 88 -3.03 -4.00 -29.21
C ASP A 88 -1.94 -2.94 -28.96
N MET A 89 -1.60 -2.69 -27.69
CA MET A 89 -0.53 -1.76 -27.31
C MET A 89 0.83 -2.23 -27.83
N GLN A 90 1.16 -3.52 -27.66
CA GLN A 90 2.43 -4.10 -28.08
C GLN A 90 2.59 -4.10 -29.61
N THR A 91 1.50 -4.31 -30.35
CA THR A 91 1.50 -4.39 -31.82
C THR A 91 1.50 -3.02 -32.49
N ARG A 92 0.88 -2.00 -31.86
CA ARG A 92 0.70 -0.68 -32.47
C ARG A 92 1.69 0.37 -31.99
N LEU A 93 2.23 0.23 -30.78
CA LEU A 93 3.16 1.21 -30.22
C LEU A 93 4.59 0.67 -30.27
N PRO A 94 5.58 1.48 -30.65
CA PRO A 94 6.99 1.13 -30.46
C PRO A 94 7.35 1.11 -28.95
N ARG A 95 8.49 0.50 -28.62
CA ARG A 95 8.92 0.27 -27.22
C ARG A 95 9.00 1.57 -26.42
N GLU A 96 9.48 2.63 -27.05
CA GLU A 96 9.73 3.94 -26.44
C GLU A 96 8.41 4.60 -26.00
N LEU A 97 7.35 4.51 -26.82
CA LEU A 97 6.04 5.02 -26.43
C LEU A 97 5.40 4.18 -25.32
N ARG A 98 5.66 2.86 -25.29
CA ARG A 98 5.20 2.02 -24.18
C ARG A 98 5.93 2.34 -22.88
N ASP A 99 7.23 2.62 -22.93
CA ASP A 99 8.00 3.03 -21.76
C ASP A 99 7.44 4.33 -21.14
N MET A 100 7.02 5.30 -21.97
CA MET A 100 6.32 6.50 -21.48
C MET A 100 5.01 6.16 -20.76
N ILE A 101 4.25 5.17 -21.25
CA ILE A 101 3.03 4.70 -20.59
C ILE A 101 3.39 4.06 -19.25
N TYR A 102 4.39 3.18 -19.20
CA TYR A 102 4.81 2.51 -17.98
C TYR A 102 5.31 3.49 -16.91
N ASP A 103 6.04 4.53 -17.31
CA ASP A 103 6.46 5.59 -16.40
C ASP A 103 5.25 6.32 -15.78
N SER A 104 4.17 6.50 -16.56
CA SER A 104 2.92 7.09 -16.07
C SER A 104 2.10 6.16 -15.16
N LEU A 105 2.22 4.83 -15.34
CA LEU A 105 1.58 3.85 -14.47
C LEU A 105 2.22 3.83 -13.09
N TRP A 106 3.53 4.10 -13.00
CA TRP A 106 4.28 4.16 -11.76
C TRP A 106 4.22 5.55 -11.12
N ASP A 107 3.01 5.97 -10.77
CA ASP A 107 2.77 7.18 -9.98
C ASP A 107 3.15 6.99 -8.49
N ARG A 108 2.87 8.01 -7.66
CA ARG A 108 3.19 7.94 -6.23
C ARG A 108 2.42 6.84 -5.51
N GLU A 109 1.15 6.61 -5.85
CA GLU A 109 0.28 5.67 -5.15
C GLU A 109 0.65 4.23 -5.47
N THR A 110 0.82 3.91 -6.76
CA THR A 110 1.28 2.61 -7.22
C THR A 110 2.69 2.29 -6.73
N ARG A 111 3.59 3.29 -6.60
CA ARG A 111 4.89 3.13 -5.95
C ARG A 111 4.79 2.80 -4.47
N LEU A 112 3.80 3.36 -3.77
CA LEU A 112 3.54 3.00 -2.37
C LEU A 112 2.97 1.59 -2.25
N ALA A 113 2.05 1.18 -3.13
CA ALA A 113 1.63 -0.22 -3.20
C ALA A 113 2.83 -1.14 -3.51
N ALA A 114 3.74 -0.66 -4.35
CA ALA A 114 5.01 -1.32 -4.63
C ALA A 114 5.97 -1.35 -3.42
N SER A 115 5.69 -0.69 -2.29
CA SER A 115 6.47 -0.92 -1.06
C SER A 115 6.30 -2.35 -0.56
N LEU A 116 5.16 -2.99 -0.84
CA LEU A 116 4.95 -4.42 -0.59
C LEU A 116 6.02 -5.26 -1.32
N LEU A 117 6.52 -4.78 -2.46
CA LEU A 117 7.57 -5.45 -3.22
C LEU A 117 8.90 -5.43 -2.49
N ASN A 118 9.21 -4.34 -1.78
CA ASN A 118 10.36 -4.34 -0.91
C ASN A 118 10.22 -5.47 0.11
N ASP A 119 9.03 -5.66 0.67
CA ASP A 119 8.78 -6.71 1.65
C ASP A 119 8.81 -8.12 1.03
N MET A 120 8.30 -8.30 -0.19
CA MET A 120 8.43 -9.57 -0.95
C MET A 120 9.89 -9.86 -1.31
N ALA A 121 10.64 -8.86 -1.77
CA ALA A 121 12.07 -8.98 -2.09
C ALA A 121 12.92 -9.28 -0.84
N ARG A 122 12.46 -8.85 0.34
CA ARG A 122 13.05 -9.18 1.65
C ARG A 122 12.65 -10.55 2.18
N GLY A 123 11.60 -11.16 1.62
CA GLY A 123 11.06 -12.42 2.11
C GLY A 123 10.14 -12.34 3.29
N ALA A 124 9.50 -11.20 3.51
CA ALA A 124 8.43 -11.11 4.49
C ALA A 124 7.18 -11.89 4.08
N TYR A 125 7.02 -12.19 2.79
CA TYR A 125 5.89 -12.92 2.22
C TYR A 125 6.34 -14.22 1.54
N SER A 126 5.47 -15.24 1.59
CA SER A 126 5.58 -16.42 0.74
C SER A 126 5.56 -15.97 -0.72
N GLN A 127 6.50 -16.48 -1.51
CA GLN A 127 6.58 -16.21 -2.94
C GLN A 127 5.99 -17.39 -3.71
N ASP A 128 4.79 -17.83 -3.35
CA ASP A 128 4.07 -18.74 -4.24
C ASP A 128 3.22 -17.93 -5.22
N GLU A 129 3.02 -18.50 -6.41
CA GLU A 129 2.27 -17.88 -7.50
C GLU A 129 0.82 -17.57 -7.09
N ASP A 130 0.24 -18.42 -6.24
CA ASP A 130 -1.13 -18.27 -5.72
C ASP A 130 -1.27 -17.03 -4.83
N THR A 131 -0.29 -16.76 -3.95
CA THR A 131 -0.25 -15.56 -3.10
C THR A 131 -0.17 -14.31 -3.95
N LEU A 132 0.67 -14.30 -4.99
CA LEU A 132 0.76 -13.16 -5.90
C LEU A 132 -0.55 -12.95 -6.65
N LEU A 133 -1.17 -14.03 -7.15
CA LEU A 133 -2.45 -13.95 -7.82
C LEU A 133 -3.54 -13.36 -6.91
N TYR A 134 -3.59 -13.79 -5.66
CA TYR A 134 -4.45 -13.20 -4.65
C TYR A 134 -4.18 -11.70 -4.46
N LEU A 135 -2.92 -11.29 -4.35
CA LEU A 135 -2.58 -9.87 -4.21
C LEU A 135 -3.02 -9.04 -5.42
N TYR A 136 -2.96 -9.60 -6.64
CA TYR A 136 -3.46 -8.93 -7.83
C TYR A 136 -5.00 -8.86 -7.84
N ASP A 137 -5.69 -9.99 -7.68
CA ASP A 137 -7.15 -10.06 -7.82
C ASP A 137 -7.91 -9.22 -6.76
N TYR A 138 -7.24 -8.91 -5.64
CA TYR A 138 -7.73 -8.04 -4.55
C TYR A 138 -7.09 -6.64 -4.53
N HIS A 139 -6.44 -6.22 -5.63
CA HIS A 139 -5.87 -4.89 -5.83
C HIS A 139 -4.79 -4.46 -4.80
N HIS A 140 -4.15 -5.40 -4.12
CA HIS A 140 -2.97 -5.12 -3.30
C HIS A 140 -1.73 -4.86 -4.16
N LEU A 141 -1.68 -5.46 -5.35
CA LEU A 141 -0.68 -5.19 -6.37
C LEU A 141 -1.35 -4.75 -7.67
N PRO A 142 -0.72 -3.86 -8.45
CA PRO A 142 -1.26 -3.43 -9.73
C PRO A 142 -1.39 -4.59 -10.74
N HIS A 143 -2.53 -4.68 -11.42
CA HIS A 143 -2.78 -5.75 -12.41
C HIS A 143 -1.80 -5.76 -13.58
N PHE A 144 -1.20 -4.60 -13.91
CA PHE A 144 -0.24 -4.50 -15.01
C PHE A 144 1.10 -5.19 -14.76
N LEU A 145 1.31 -5.76 -13.56
CA LEU A 145 2.42 -6.66 -13.25
C LEU A 145 2.05 -8.14 -13.35
N SER A 146 0.76 -8.46 -13.48
CA SER A 146 0.28 -9.84 -13.46
C SER A 146 0.33 -10.46 -14.85
N LEU A 147 1.01 -11.60 -14.96
CA LEU A 147 1.05 -12.41 -16.18
C LEU A 147 -0.35 -12.73 -16.73
N GLN A 148 -1.32 -12.95 -15.85
CA GLN A 148 -2.69 -13.32 -16.24
C GLN A 148 -3.51 -12.14 -16.80
N TYR A 149 -3.08 -10.90 -16.52
CA TYR A 149 -3.80 -9.70 -16.98
C TYR A 149 -3.16 -9.08 -18.21
N VAL A 150 -1.82 -9.09 -18.32
CA VAL A 150 -1.12 -8.37 -19.39
C VAL A 150 -0.21 -9.26 -20.24
N GLY A 151 -0.07 -10.53 -19.88
CA GLY A 151 0.83 -11.45 -20.56
C GLY A 151 2.31 -11.24 -20.16
N PRO A 152 3.18 -12.21 -20.49
CA PRO A 152 4.54 -12.26 -19.96
C PRO A 152 5.42 -11.11 -20.44
N LYS A 153 5.31 -10.75 -21.72
CA LYS A 153 6.16 -9.71 -22.29
C LYS A 153 5.87 -8.34 -21.69
N ILE A 154 4.60 -7.95 -21.60
CA ILE A 154 4.21 -6.65 -21.05
C ILE A 154 4.45 -6.61 -19.54
N ALA A 155 4.17 -7.70 -18.81
CA ALA A 155 4.50 -7.77 -17.38
C ALA A 155 6.01 -7.57 -17.13
N LEU A 156 6.87 -8.21 -17.92
CA LEU A 156 8.32 -8.01 -17.87
C LEU A 156 8.70 -6.55 -18.18
N GLU A 157 8.17 -5.99 -19.27
CA GLU A 157 8.42 -4.61 -19.67
C GLU A 157 8.04 -3.59 -18.58
N VAL A 158 6.91 -3.80 -17.91
CA VAL A 158 6.42 -2.95 -16.81
C VAL A 158 7.26 -3.12 -15.54
N ALA A 159 7.66 -4.35 -15.22
CA ALA A 159 8.56 -4.63 -14.12
C ALA A 159 9.94 -3.96 -14.36
N GLU A 160 10.49 -4.02 -15.57
CA GLU A 160 11.71 -3.28 -15.91
C GLU A 160 11.56 -1.77 -15.68
N ALA A 161 10.44 -1.18 -16.10
CA ALA A 161 10.15 0.24 -15.89
C ALA A 161 10.10 0.59 -14.40
N LEU A 162 9.53 -0.28 -13.55
CA LEU A 162 9.55 -0.10 -12.10
C LEU A 162 10.99 0.02 -11.57
N TYR A 163 11.86 -0.94 -11.90
CA TYR A 163 13.25 -0.92 -11.43
C TYR A 163 14.02 0.31 -11.93
N LYS A 164 13.75 0.77 -13.15
CA LYS A 164 14.31 2.02 -13.69
C LYS A 164 13.77 3.27 -12.97
N SER A 165 12.51 3.25 -12.52
CA SER A 165 11.88 4.38 -11.83
C SER A 165 12.46 4.66 -10.43
N TYR A 166 13.16 3.70 -9.82
CA TYR A 166 13.80 3.85 -8.51
C TYR A 166 15.11 4.67 -8.54
N VAL A 167 15.61 5.06 -9.72
CA VAL A 167 16.81 5.89 -9.84
C VAL A 167 16.61 7.22 -9.08
N GLY A 168 17.44 7.47 -8.07
CA GLY A 168 17.41 8.67 -7.23
C GLY A 168 16.55 8.56 -5.96
N ALA A 169 15.55 7.67 -5.91
CA ALA A 169 14.84 7.32 -4.67
C ALA A 169 15.55 6.22 -3.88
N GLY A 170 16.34 5.40 -4.59
CA GLY A 170 17.13 4.29 -4.06
C GLY A 170 16.27 3.09 -3.68
N PHE A 171 16.65 1.90 -4.15
CA PHE A 171 16.11 0.66 -3.60
C PHE A 171 16.76 0.42 -2.23
N ILE A 172 16.01 0.49 -1.13
CA ILE A 172 16.59 0.47 0.23
C ILE A 172 16.54 -0.93 0.86
N LEU A 173 17.72 -1.48 1.12
CA LEU A 173 17.94 -2.70 1.89
C LEU A 173 18.25 -2.35 3.35
N TRP A 174 17.53 -2.95 4.31
CA TRP A 174 17.77 -2.71 5.74
C TRP A 174 18.85 -3.61 6.35
N SER A 175 19.40 -4.52 5.55
CA SER A 175 20.44 -5.47 5.93
C SER A 175 21.21 -5.94 4.68
N PRO A 176 22.55 -6.03 4.72
CA PRO A 176 23.34 -6.63 3.64
C PRO A 176 23.00 -8.11 3.39
N SER A 177 22.45 -8.82 4.39
CA SER A 177 21.96 -10.20 4.23
C SER A 177 20.89 -10.38 3.14
N TRP A 178 20.28 -9.29 2.67
CA TRP A 178 19.26 -9.31 1.63
C TRP A 178 19.80 -9.04 0.22
N ILE A 179 21.09 -8.69 0.08
CA ILE A 179 21.71 -8.38 -1.22
C ILE A 179 21.49 -9.53 -2.19
N HIS A 180 21.90 -10.76 -1.81
CA HIS A 180 21.77 -11.92 -2.69
C HIS A 180 20.34 -12.09 -3.21
N ARG A 181 19.37 -12.14 -2.28
CA ARG A 181 17.96 -12.36 -2.61
C ARG A 181 17.45 -11.28 -3.57
N VAL A 182 17.70 -10.01 -3.28
CA VAL A 182 17.23 -8.90 -4.13
C VAL A 182 17.84 -8.93 -5.52
N LEU A 183 19.09 -9.37 -5.65
CA LEU A 183 19.77 -9.45 -6.95
C LEU A 183 19.36 -10.67 -7.78
N THR A 184 18.94 -11.77 -7.15
CA THR A 184 18.68 -13.05 -7.82
C THR A 184 17.21 -13.44 -7.89
N THR A 185 16.34 -12.83 -7.09
CA THR A 185 14.94 -13.26 -6.98
C THR A 185 14.03 -12.42 -7.86
N ASP A 186 13.34 -13.08 -8.78
CA ASP A 186 12.23 -12.49 -9.50
C ASP A 186 10.97 -12.48 -8.62
N CYS A 187 10.73 -11.37 -7.93
CA CYS A 187 9.59 -11.21 -7.03
C CYS A 187 8.22 -11.25 -7.74
N PHE A 188 8.19 -11.15 -9.07
CA PHE A 188 6.96 -11.12 -9.86
C PHE A 188 6.74 -12.36 -10.71
N TYR A 189 7.74 -13.23 -10.81
CA TYR A 189 7.74 -14.40 -11.70
C TYR A 189 7.55 -14.02 -13.19
N VAL A 190 8.03 -12.84 -13.59
CA VAL A 190 7.90 -12.32 -14.98
C VAL A 190 9.10 -12.64 -15.87
N GLY A 191 10.09 -13.38 -15.36
CA GLY A 191 11.37 -13.66 -16.02
C GLY A 191 12.40 -12.54 -15.84
N LEU A 192 12.25 -11.69 -14.83
CA LEU A 192 13.16 -10.57 -14.58
C LEU A 192 14.44 -11.06 -13.87
N THR A 193 15.60 -10.55 -14.30
CA THR A 193 16.86 -10.74 -13.56
C THR A 193 17.31 -9.40 -12.96
N PRO A 194 17.00 -9.11 -11.68
CA PRO A 194 17.17 -7.77 -11.11
C PRO A 194 18.59 -7.20 -11.23
N LYS A 195 19.63 -8.03 -11.03
CA LYS A 195 21.03 -7.61 -11.10
C LYS A 195 21.47 -7.05 -12.47
N ASP A 196 20.72 -7.31 -13.54
CA ASP A 196 21.07 -6.82 -14.89
C ASP A 196 20.45 -5.43 -15.17
N ILE A 197 19.43 -5.05 -14.40
CA ILE A 197 18.58 -3.87 -14.65
C ILE A 197 18.69 -2.82 -13.55
N LEU A 198 19.00 -3.23 -12.32
CA LEU A 198 19.16 -2.32 -11.18
C LEU A 198 20.26 -1.29 -11.46
N ARG A 199 19.96 -0.01 -11.22
CA ARG A 199 20.91 1.12 -11.40
C ARG A 199 21.17 1.92 -10.12
N ASP A 200 20.36 1.73 -9.09
CA ASP A 200 20.48 2.47 -7.82
C ASP A 200 20.14 1.53 -6.66
N LEU A 201 21.06 1.38 -5.71
CA LEU A 201 20.92 0.51 -4.55
C LEU A 201 21.44 1.21 -3.30
N SER A 202 20.58 1.27 -2.28
CA SER A 202 20.89 1.78 -0.95
C SER A 202 20.90 0.65 0.07
N ILE A 203 21.99 0.50 0.83
CA ILE A 203 22.19 -0.59 1.77
C ILE A 203 22.45 -0.03 3.16
N HIS A 204 21.55 -0.29 4.09
CA HIS A 204 21.73 0.03 5.49
C HIS A 204 22.40 -1.14 6.19
N CYS A 205 23.67 -0.97 6.52
CA CYS A 205 24.48 -1.95 7.22
C CYS A 205 24.52 -1.61 8.71
N LYS A 206 23.72 -2.32 9.52
CA LYS A 206 23.83 -2.29 10.98
C LYS A 206 25.11 -3.01 11.39
N ILE A 207 26.20 -2.26 11.56
CA ILE A 207 27.53 -2.85 11.83
C ILE A 207 27.51 -3.71 13.10
N ASP A 208 26.68 -3.33 14.08
CA ASP A 208 26.51 -4.07 15.33
C ASP A 208 25.92 -5.47 15.16
N SER A 209 25.25 -5.76 14.04
CA SER A 209 24.73 -7.10 13.72
C SER A 209 25.83 -8.07 13.28
N TYR A 210 26.97 -7.56 12.80
CA TYR A 210 28.13 -8.37 12.39
C TYR A 210 29.09 -8.63 13.54
N ARG A 211 28.71 -8.37 14.79
CA ARG A 211 29.58 -8.72 15.91
C ARG A 211 29.77 -10.23 15.90
N THR A 212 31.03 -10.68 15.92
CA THR A 212 31.28 -12.08 16.23
C THR A 212 30.88 -12.30 17.70
N PRO A 213 29.85 -13.12 17.99
CA PRO A 213 29.73 -13.63 19.34
C PRO A 213 31.01 -14.42 19.61
N ARG A 214 31.62 -14.24 20.80
CA ARG A 214 32.71 -15.14 21.17
C ARG A 214 32.14 -16.56 21.22
N VAL A 215 32.89 -17.46 20.61
CA VAL A 215 32.84 -18.92 20.77
C VAL A 215 32.24 -19.29 22.14
N GLN A 216 31.05 -19.89 22.14
CA GLN A 216 30.37 -20.55 23.27
C GLN A 216 30.74 -20.05 24.69
N HIS A 217 30.73 -18.74 24.94
CA HIS A 217 30.84 -18.25 26.31
C HIS A 217 29.45 -18.35 26.93
N ALA A 218 29.23 -19.27 27.87
CA ALA A 218 28.04 -19.30 28.72
C ALA A 218 27.96 -17.99 29.52
N MET A 219 27.04 -17.07 29.18
CA MET A 219 26.97 -15.77 29.84
C MET A 219 26.72 -15.95 31.34
N THR A 220 27.72 -15.70 32.17
CA THR A 220 27.57 -15.68 33.62
C THR A 220 27.32 -14.26 34.10
N LYS A 221 26.62 -14.09 35.24
CA LYS A 221 26.32 -12.78 35.83
C LYS A 221 27.57 -11.94 36.17
N ASN A 222 28.74 -12.57 36.21
CA ASN A 222 30.02 -11.94 36.54
C ASN A 222 30.94 -11.74 35.32
N CYS A 223 30.43 -11.93 34.10
CA CYS A 223 31.27 -11.80 32.92
C CYS A 223 31.70 -10.34 32.68
N ARG A 224 32.98 -10.05 32.95
CA ARG A 224 33.64 -8.78 32.60
C ARG A 224 34.28 -8.93 31.23
N HIS A 225 33.55 -8.60 30.17
CA HIS A 225 34.13 -8.50 28.82
C HIS A 225 35.19 -7.40 28.79
N THR A 226 36.42 -7.75 28.40
CA THR A 226 37.46 -6.75 28.12
C THR A 226 37.08 -5.92 26.89
N ALA A 227 37.66 -4.72 26.73
CA ALA A 227 37.42 -3.89 25.54
C ALA A 227 37.76 -4.62 24.22
N VAL A 228 38.73 -5.54 24.29
CA VAL A 228 39.17 -6.41 23.19
C VAL A 228 38.10 -7.44 22.82
N ASP A 229 37.34 -7.95 23.79
CA ASP A 229 36.27 -8.93 23.56
C ASP A 229 35.06 -8.34 22.84
N LYS A 230 34.96 -7.00 22.77
CA LYS A 230 33.89 -6.25 22.08
C LYS A 230 34.32 -5.71 20.71
N ALA A 231 35.54 -6.00 20.26
CA ALA A 231 36.19 -5.26 19.17
C ALA A 231 36.03 -5.88 17.77
N TYR A 232 35.60 -7.14 17.66
CA TYR A 232 35.68 -7.86 16.39
C TYR A 232 34.34 -7.94 15.65
N ILE A 233 34.42 -7.85 14.32
CA ILE A 233 33.31 -8.15 13.41
C ILE A 233 33.55 -9.49 12.71
N ASP A 234 32.48 -10.15 12.27
CA ASP A 234 32.50 -11.29 11.39
C ASP A 234 32.83 -10.82 9.97
N ARG A 235 34.15 -10.62 9.74
CA ARG A 235 34.67 -10.20 8.44
C ARG A 235 34.30 -11.19 7.33
N LYS A 236 34.17 -12.48 7.64
CA LYS A 236 33.86 -13.51 6.64
C LYS A 236 32.42 -13.37 6.17
N LEU A 237 31.47 -13.24 7.11
CA LEU A 237 30.06 -13.03 6.77
C LEU A 237 29.86 -11.71 6.02
N LEU A 238 30.43 -10.61 6.54
CA LEU A 238 30.32 -9.30 5.91
C LEU A 238 30.89 -9.32 4.48
N LYS A 239 32.08 -9.91 4.30
CA LYS A 239 32.69 -10.05 2.97
C LYS A 239 31.81 -10.90 2.05
N LYS A 240 31.29 -12.03 2.53
CA LYS A 240 30.40 -12.89 1.75
C LYS A 240 29.20 -12.11 1.22
N GLU A 241 28.48 -11.41 2.09
CA GLU A 241 27.25 -10.70 1.71
C GLU A 241 27.51 -9.53 0.75
N PHE A 242 28.54 -8.73 1.00
CA PHE A 242 28.88 -7.60 0.12
C PHE A 242 29.50 -8.04 -1.21
N ASN A 243 30.18 -9.19 -1.26
CA ASN A 243 30.72 -9.73 -2.50
C ASN A 243 29.62 -10.14 -3.50
N GLU A 244 28.39 -10.38 -3.05
CA GLU A 244 27.25 -10.62 -3.94
C GLU A 244 26.98 -9.42 -4.88
N LEU A 245 27.35 -8.20 -4.47
CA LEU A 245 27.25 -7.01 -5.32
C LEU A 245 28.14 -7.08 -6.56
N LEU A 246 29.23 -7.86 -6.52
CA LEU A 246 30.11 -8.07 -7.66
C LEU A 246 29.45 -8.89 -8.78
N SER A 247 28.27 -9.46 -8.53
CA SER A 247 27.48 -10.15 -9.56
C SER A 247 26.64 -9.21 -10.42
N ILE A 248 26.51 -7.93 -10.05
CA ILE A 248 25.82 -6.90 -10.83
C ILE A 248 26.66 -6.59 -12.06
N LYS A 249 26.04 -6.67 -13.23
CA LYS A 249 26.66 -6.39 -14.52
C LYS A 249 26.32 -4.98 -14.98
N ASN A 250 27.18 -4.43 -15.86
CA ASN A 250 27.00 -3.11 -16.46
C ASN A 250 26.91 -1.99 -15.40
N ASN A 251 27.94 -1.87 -14.55
CA ASN A 251 27.93 -0.91 -13.45
C ASN A 251 28.19 0.55 -13.90
N SER A 252 28.30 0.82 -15.20
CA SER A 252 28.40 2.18 -15.72
C SER A 252 27.20 3.01 -15.27
N ASN A 253 27.44 4.13 -14.57
CA ASN A 253 26.41 4.98 -13.98
C ASN A 253 25.56 4.32 -12.87
N PHE A 254 25.98 3.17 -12.33
CA PHE A 254 25.32 2.58 -11.16
C PHE A 254 25.56 3.45 -9.92
N LYS A 255 24.54 3.63 -9.08
CA LYS A 255 24.63 4.37 -7.81
C LYS A 255 24.52 3.41 -6.64
N LEU A 256 25.61 3.27 -5.90
CA LEU A 256 25.68 2.43 -4.71
C LEU A 256 25.84 3.30 -3.46
N HIS A 257 24.82 3.30 -2.61
CA HIS A 257 24.84 4.01 -1.33
C HIS A 257 24.89 3.01 -0.18
N ILE A 258 25.96 3.03 0.62
CA ILE A 258 26.12 2.16 1.79
C ILE A 258 26.09 3.02 3.05
N LEU A 259 25.02 2.90 3.82
CA LEU A 259 24.85 3.56 5.11
C LEU A 259 25.27 2.63 6.25
N LEU A 260 26.43 2.90 6.83
CA LEU A 260 26.97 2.20 7.98
C LEU A 260 26.35 2.75 9.28
N LEU A 261 25.50 1.96 9.92
CA LEU A 261 24.79 2.33 11.15
C LEU A 261 25.48 1.68 12.35
N GLN A 262 25.87 2.50 13.34
CA GLN A 262 26.50 2.03 14.56
C GLN A 262 25.88 2.70 15.81
N ARG A 263 25.49 1.89 16.81
CA ARG A 263 24.94 2.37 18.09
C ARG A 263 26.01 2.74 19.11
N TYR A 264 27.19 2.12 19.02
CA TYR A 264 28.31 2.37 19.90
C TYR A 264 29.52 2.75 19.07
N ILE A 265 30.02 3.97 19.21
CA ILE A 265 31.16 4.47 18.42
C ILE A 265 32.38 3.59 18.71
N ARG A 266 32.84 2.84 17.70
CA ARG A 266 34.04 2.00 17.77
C ARG A 266 34.81 2.15 16.47
N ILE A 267 35.82 3.00 16.49
CA ILE A 267 36.59 3.39 15.30
C ILE A 267 37.26 2.18 14.65
N ASN A 268 37.81 1.25 15.45
CA ASN A 268 38.45 0.03 14.93
C ASN A 268 37.49 -0.83 14.11
N VAL A 269 36.24 -0.95 14.56
CA VAL A 269 35.20 -1.70 13.85
C VAL A 269 34.86 -1.03 12.52
N ILE A 270 34.77 0.31 12.49
CA ILE A 270 34.53 1.05 11.25
C ILE A 270 35.68 0.80 10.25
N ALA A 271 36.92 0.87 10.71
CA ALA A 271 38.09 0.60 9.87
C ALA A 271 38.06 -0.81 9.26
N GLU A 272 37.63 -1.82 10.03
CA GLU A 272 37.46 -3.18 9.52
C GLU A 272 36.37 -3.28 8.45
N VAL A 273 35.21 -2.67 8.66
CA VAL A 273 34.13 -2.64 7.66
C VAL A 273 34.58 -1.95 6.38
N VAL A 274 35.24 -0.79 6.49
CA VAL A 274 35.76 -0.05 5.32
C VAL A 274 36.80 -0.89 4.56
N ASN A 275 37.63 -1.66 5.27
CA ASN A 275 38.57 -2.57 4.63
C ASN A 275 37.88 -3.70 3.86
N VAL A 276 36.78 -4.25 4.38
CA VAL A 276 35.98 -5.26 3.67
C VAL A 276 35.33 -4.67 2.41
N LEU A 277 34.79 -3.45 2.51
CA LEU A 277 34.13 -2.78 1.39
C LEU A 277 35.09 -2.26 0.31
N ARG A 278 36.41 -2.24 0.58
CA ARG A 278 37.41 -1.70 -0.34
C ARG A 278 37.38 -2.40 -1.71
N GLU A 279 37.27 -3.73 -1.71
CA GLU A 279 37.24 -4.55 -2.93
C GLU A 279 36.01 -4.20 -3.78
N VAL A 280 34.82 -4.20 -3.16
CA VAL A 280 33.56 -3.83 -3.82
C VAL A 280 33.62 -2.40 -4.35
N ARG A 281 34.06 -1.44 -3.53
CA ARG A 281 34.19 -0.04 -3.95
C ARG A 281 35.12 0.11 -5.15
N ALA A 282 36.28 -0.55 -5.13
CA ALA A 282 37.25 -0.47 -6.21
C ALA A 282 36.68 -1.04 -7.52
N ALA A 283 36.01 -2.18 -7.45
CA ALA A 283 35.37 -2.80 -8.62
C ALA A 283 34.31 -1.88 -9.26
N PHE A 284 33.39 -1.35 -8.45
CA PHE A 284 32.34 -0.45 -8.93
C PHE A 284 32.90 0.85 -9.53
N ILE A 285 33.90 1.47 -8.88
CA ILE A 285 34.53 2.69 -9.41
C ILE A 285 35.28 2.42 -10.72
N ALA A 286 35.96 1.27 -10.85
CA ALA A 286 36.66 0.89 -12.08
C ALA A 286 35.71 0.76 -13.28
N GLU A 287 34.44 0.45 -13.02
CA GLU A 287 33.38 0.37 -14.03
C GLU A 287 32.59 1.68 -14.23
N GLY A 288 32.98 2.77 -13.55
CA GLY A 288 32.35 4.08 -13.68
C GLY A 288 31.06 4.26 -12.86
N ALA A 289 30.89 3.48 -11.79
CA ALA A 289 29.79 3.66 -10.83
C ALA A 289 30.08 4.78 -9.82
N GLU A 290 29.03 5.38 -9.27
CA GLU A 290 29.07 6.27 -8.11
C GLU A 290 28.91 5.43 -6.83
N VAL A 291 29.91 5.48 -5.93
CA VAL A 291 29.88 4.72 -4.67
C VAL A 291 30.02 5.67 -3.49
N ASN A 292 28.96 5.77 -2.69
CA ASN A 292 28.89 6.60 -1.49
C ASN A 292 28.80 5.71 -0.25
N ILE A 293 29.82 5.73 0.59
CA ILE A 293 29.84 5.01 1.87
C ILE A 293 29.79 6.04 2.99
N VAL A 294 28.68 6.08 3.73
CA VAL A 294 28.43 7.06 4.80
C VAL A 294 28.31 6.31 6.11
N TRP A 295 28.98 6.80 7.15
CA TRP A 295 28.79 6.31 8.52
C TRP A 295 27.88 7.25 9.30
N THR A 296 27.00 6.70 10.12
CA THR A 296 26.12 7.46 11.00
C THR A 296 26.00 6.80 12.36
N TYR A 297 26.16 7.62 13.40
CA TYR A 297 25.85 7.24 14.76
C TYR A 297 24.33 7.28 14.99
N ARG A 298 23.76 6.16 15.45
CA ARG A 298 22.38 6.13 15.96
C ARG A 298 22.43 5.94 17.47
N GLY A 299 22.40 7.05 18.20
CA GLY A 299 22.11 7.04 19.64
C GLY A 299 20.76 6.40 19.89
N ASN A 300 20.64 5.67 21.00
CA ASN A 300 19.34 5.23 21.50
C ASN A 300 18.59 6.41 22.11
#